data_AF-A0A6V7VDL1-F1
#
_entry.id   AF-A0A6V7VDL1-F1
#
_cell.length_a   1.000
_cell.length_b   1.000
_cell.length_c   1.000
_cell.angle_alpha   90.00
_cell.angle_beta   90.00
_cell.angle_gamma   90.00
#
_symmetry.space_group_name_H-M   'P 1'
#
loop_
_entity.id
_entity.type
_entity.pdbx_description
1 polymer ?
#
loop_
_entity_poly.entity_id
_entity_poly.type
_entity_poly.pdbx_seq_one_letter_code
_entity_poly.pdbx_strand_id
1 'polypeptide(L)'
;MLGHWKDDRNILIALELGGQDLETYYHERVPQHGRRRAKSNEAVLIKIIKGAALALAQFHKYGGHDDIKYENFVVSTDHDPNSDVIDVKLIDFNTSHLSDVV
;
A
#
# COMPACT_ATOMS: atom_id res chain seq x y z
N MET A 1 -11.84 -7.03 -4.49
CA MET A 1 -13.20 -6.49 -4.28
C MET A 1 -14.11 -7.64 -3.86
N LEU A 2 -14.81 -7.52 -2.74
CA LEU A 2 -15.71 -8.56 -2.20
C LEU A 2 -17.16 -8.36 -2.67
N GLY A 3 -17.55 -7.13 -3.01
CA GLY A 3 -18.87 -6.80 -3.53
C GLY A 3 -19.09 -5.31 -3.60
N HIS A 4 -20.23 -4.90 -4.13
CA HIS A 4 -20.72 -3.53 -4.05
C HIS A 4 -22.22 -3.52 -3.80
N TRP A 5 -22.70 -2.43 -3.22
CA TRP A 5 -24.11 -2.14 -3.03
C TRP A 5 -24.36 -0.68 -3.40
N LYS A 6 -25.53 -0.39 -3.96
CA LYS A 6 -25.90 0.96 -4.41
C LYS A 6 -27.37 1.23 -4.15
N ASP A 7 -27.68 2.42 -3.66
CA ASP A 7 -29.03 2.99 -3.65
C ASP A 7 -29.04 4.36 -4.36
N ASP A 8 -30.14 5.11 -4.25
CA ASP A 8 -30.32 6.42 -4.89
C ASP A 8 -29.36 7.51 -4.36
N ARG A 9 -28.69 7.28 -3.23
CA ARG A 9 -27.87 8.28 -2.52
C ARG A 9 -26.43 7.85 -2.30
N ASN A 10 -26.13 6.56 -2.31
CA ASN A 10 -24.87 5.99 -1.85
C ASN A 10 -24.39 4.84 -2.74
N ILE A 11 -23.07 4.74 -2.86
CA ILE A 11 -22.38 3.56 -3.37
C ILE A 11 -21.48 3.06 -2.26
N LEU A 12 -21.62 1.79 -1.90
CA LEU A 12 -20.77 1.10 -0.95
C LEU A 12 -19.96 0.04 -1.70
N ILE A 13 -18.65 0.03 -1.51
CA ILE A 13 -17.75 -0.97 -2.08
C ILE A 13 -17.15 -1.74 -0.92
N ALA A 14 -17.42 -3.05 -0.88
CA ALA A 14 -16.80 -3.94 0.08
C ALA A 14 -15.43 -4.37 -0.45
N LEU A 15 -14.37 -3.97 0.25
CA LEU A 15 -13.00 -4.35 -0.04
C LEU A 15 -12.54 -5.44 0.93
N GLU A 16 -11.50 -6.15 0.52
CA GLU A 16 -10.82 -7.06 1.44
C GLU A 16 -10.22 -6.25 2.59
N LEU A 17 -10.29 -6.77 3.81
CA LEU A 17 -9.72 -6.10 4.97
C LEU A 17 -8.18 -6.07 4.83
N GLY A 18 -7.63 -4.87 4.73
CA GLY A 18 -6.18 -4.65 4.83
C GLY A 18 -5.71 -4.59 6.28
N GLY A 19 -4.40 -4.61 6.46
CA GLY A 19 -3.78 -4.19 7.71
C GLY A 19 -3.73 -2.67 7.82
N GLN A 20 -2.69 -2.17 8.49
CA GLN A 20 -2.41 -0.74 8.63
C GLN A 20 -1.85 -0.11 7.36
N ASP A 21 -1.94 1.21 7.23
CA ASP A 21 -1.26 1.98 6.20
C ASP A 21 0.27 2.02 6.40
N LEU A 22 1.00 2.53 5.40
CA LEU A 22 2.47 2.57 5.43
C LEU A 22 3.05 3.57 6.45
N GLU A 23 2.36 4.66 6.77
CA GLU A 23 2.82 5.63 7.78
C GLU A 23 2.75 5.01 9.17
N THR A 24 1.61 4.40 9.51
CA THR A 24 1.44 3.66 10.77
C THR A 24 2.47 2.52 10.86
N TYR A 25 2.63 1.72 9.78
CA TYR A 25 3.61 0.63 9.73
C TYR A 25 5.05 1.11 10.01
N TYR A 26 5.44 2.25 9.41
CA TYR A 26 6.77 2.84 9.58
C TYR A 26 6.98 3.29 11.03
N HIS A 27 6.01 4.01 11.61
CA HIS A 27 6.13 4.54 12.97
C HIS A 27 6.16 3.45 14.04
N GLU A 28 5.47 2.33 13.85
CA GLU A 28 5.57 1.17 14.77
C GLU A 28 6.96 0.52 14.76
N ARG A 29 7.67 0.58 13.64
CA ARG A 29 8.95 -0.14 13.43
C ARG A 29 10.17 0.75 13.60
N VAL A 30 9.98 2.07 13.49
CA VAL A 30 11.05 3.07 13.63
C VAL A 30 10.80 3.90 14.88
N PRO A 31 11.55 3.65 15.98
CA PRO A 31 11.41 4.42 17.20
C PRO A 31 11.75 5.89 16.96
N GLN A 32 10.87 6.80 17.37
CA GLN A 32 11.07 8.26 17.19
C GLN A 32 12.17 8.83 18.10
N HIS A 33 12.63 8.09 19.11
CA HIS A 33 13.60 8.55 20.10
C HIS A 33 14.82 7.63 20.17
N GLY A 34 15.90 8.04 19.50
CA GLY A 34 17.22 7.41 19.63
C GLY A 34 18.08 7.58 18.38
N ARG A 35 19.17 8.36 18.48
CA ARG A 35 20.19 8.55 17.42
C ARG A 35 20.92 7.27 16.97
N ARG A 36 20.59 6.09 17.54
CA ARG A 36 21.39 4.86 17.44
C ARG A 36 20.94 3.84 16.38
N ARG A 37 19.98 4.17 15.50
CA ARG A 37 19.34 3.17 14.63
C ARG A 37 19.17 3.56 13.15
N ALA A 38 19.95 4.51 12.64
CA ALA A 38 19.87 4.94 11.23
C ALA A 38 19.84 3.79 10.21
N LYS A 39 20.72 2.79 10.37
CA LYS A 39 20.76 1.60 9.48
C LYS A 39 19.50 0.72 9.56
N SER A 40 18.88 0.57 10.73
CA SER A 40 17.64 -0.22 10.85
C SER A 40 16.46 0.54 10.27
N ASN A 41 16.44 1.87 10.41
CA ASN A 41 15.38 2.69 9.83
C ASN A 41 15.47 2.68 8.31
N GLU A 42 16.68 2.79 7.76
CA GLU A 42 16.95 2.62 6.33
C GLU A 42 16.49 1.25 5.84
N ALA A 43 16.78 0.17 6.57
CA ALA A 43 16.31 -1.16 6.21
C ALA A 43 14.78 -1.25 6.15
N VAL A 44 14.05 -0.63 7.08
CA VAL A 44 12.58 -0.57 7.06
C VAL A 44 12.08 0.22 5.84
N LEU A 45 12.68 1.38 5.54
CA LEU A 45 12.33 2.17 4.35
C LEU A 45 12.58 1.41 3.05
N ILE A 46 13.71 0.70 2.94
CA ILE A 46 14.02 -0.13 1.77
C ILE A 46 12.93 -1.20 1.58
N LYS A 47 12.52 -1.88 2.66
CA LYS A 47 11.43 -2.87 2.60
C LYS A 47 10.13 -2.24 2.09
N ILE A 48 9.77 -1.07 2.62
CA ILE A 48 8.56 -0.32 2.23
C ILE A 48 8.59 0.04 0.73
N ILE A 49 9.70 0.64 0.28
CA ILE A 49 9.87 1.07 -1.11
C ILE A 49 9.79 -0.12 -2.06
N LYS A 50 10.43 -1.26 -1.73
CA LYS A 50 10.33 -2.49 -2.53
C LYS A 50 8.89 -2.97 -2.65
N GLY A 51 8.15 -3.02 -1.53
CA GLY A 51 6.75 -3.45 -1.53
C GLY A 51 5.87 -2.56 -2.38
N ALA A 52 5.93 -1.24 -2.16
CA ALA A 52 5.14 -0.26 -2.91
C ALA A 52 5.46 -0.30 -4.41
N ALA A 53 6.75 -0.43 -4.77
CA ALA A 53 7.18 -0.56 -6.16
C ALA A 53 6.63 -1.84 -6.83
N LEU A 54 6.58 -2.97 -6.12
CA LEU A 54 5.99 -4.19 -6.65
C LEU A 54 4.47 -4.09 -6.84
N ALA A 55 3.75 -3.46 -5.91
CA ALA A 55 2.31 -3.24 -6.04
C ALA A 55 1.99 -2.31 -7.23
N LEU A 56 2.74 -1.22 -7.38
CA LEU A 56 2.63 -0.32 -8.54
C LEU A 56 2.99 -1.04 -9.85
N ALA A 57 4.07 -1.81 -9.87
CA ALA A 57 4.47 -2.56 -11.06
C ALA A 57 3.41 -3.59 -11.49
N GLN A 58 2.68 -4.17 -10.55
CA GLN A 58 1.54 -5.04 -10.86
C GLN A 58 0.38 -4.25 -11.50
N PHE A 59 0.05 -3.07 -10.95
CA PHE A 59 -1.01 -2.23 -11.48
C PHE A 59 -0.68 -1.60 -12.84
N HIS A 60 0.58 -1.18 -13.04
CA HIS A 60 1.10 -0.60 -14.29
C HIS A 60 1.04 -1.52 -15.51
N LYS A 61 0.71 -2.81 -15.31
CA LYS A 61 0.36 -3.71 -16.42
C LYS A 61 -0.98 -3.34 -17.08
N TYR A 62 -1.84 -2.61 -16.37
CA TYR A 62 -3.22 -2.32 -16.77
C TYR A 62 -3.56 -0.83 -16.77
N GLY A 63 -2.87 -0.02 -15.95
CA GLY A 63 -3.21 1.39 -15.77
C GLY A 63 -2.16 2.18 -14.99
N GLY A 64 -2.28 3.49 -14.98
CA GLY A 64 -1.48 4.38 -14.13
C GLY A 64 -2.26 4.83 -12.90
N HIS A 65 -1.54 5.05 -11.79
CA HIS A 65 -2.11 5.57 -10.55
C HIS A 65 -1.53 6.97 -10.28
N ASP A 66 -2.33 8.02 -10.44
CA ASP A 66 -1.82 9.40 -10.43
C ASP A 66 -1.71 10.02 -9.03
N ASP A 67 -2.20 9.32 -8.00
CA ASP A 67 -2.13 9.75 -6.58
C ASP A 67 -1.29 8.79 -5.72
N ILE A 68 0.01 8.71 -6.01
CA ILE A 68 0.94 7.83 -5.28
C ILE A 68 1.39 8.51 -3.97
N LYS A 69 0.84 8.02 -2.85
CA LYS A 69 1.17 8.47 -1.49
C LYS A 69 1.01 7.32 -0.49
N TYR A 70 1.60 7.45 0.69
CA TYR A 70 1.71 6.34 1.64
C TYR A 70 0.37 5.86 2.20
N GLU A 71 -0.65 6.73 2.25
CA GLU A 71 -2.01 6.42 2.68
C GLU A 71 -2.76 5.51 1.70
N ASN A 72 -2.34 5.51 0.43
CA ASN A 72 -2.93 4.69 -0.63
C ASN A 72 -2.31 3.30 -0.71
N PHE A 73 -1.55 2.90 0.32
CA PHE A 73 -1.01 1.55 0.47
C PHE A 73 -1.36 1.01 1.85
N VAL A 74 -1.84 -0.23 1.89
CA VAL A 74 -2.09 -0.97 3.12
C VAL A 74 -1.25 -2.23 3.15
N VAL A 75 -0.70 -2.55 4.32
CA VAL A 75 0.07 -3.77 4.52
C VAL A 75 -0.88 -4.97 4.53
N SER A 76 -0.51 -6.04 3.83
CA SER A 76 -1.30 -7.27 3.84
C SER A 76 -1.34 -7.88 5.23
N THR A 77 -2.48 -8.42 5.65
CA THR A 77 -2.62 -9.14 6.93
C THR A 77 -1.75 -10.39 6.98
N ASP A 78 -1.43 -10.95 5.81
CA ASP A 78 -0.66 -12.19 5.66
C ASP A 78 0.84 -11.96 5.46
N HIS A 79 1.31 -10.73 5.68
CA HIS A 79 2.72 -10.36 5.49
C HIS A 79 3.65 -11.12 6.47
N ASP A 80 4.69 -11.77 5.94
CA ASP A 80 5.76 -12.35 6.75
C ASP A 80 6.72 -11.26 7.27
N PRO A 81 6.77 -11.00 8.59
CA PRO A 81 7.63 -9.95 9.18
C PRO A 81 9.13 -10.18 8.93
N ASN A 82 9.55 -11.40 8.59
CA ASN A 82 10.94 -11.74 8.30
C ASN A 82 11.33 -11.48 6.85
N SER A 83 10.36 -11.30 5.95
CA SER A 83 10.61 -11.02 4.53
C SER A 83 11.41 -9.72 4.34
N ASP A 84 12.27 -9.69 3.32
CA ASP A 84 13.02 -8.51 2.90
C ASP A 84 12.20 -7.54 2.02
N VAL A 85 10.93 -7.86 1.81
CA VAL A 85 9.91 -7.05 1.14
C VAL A 85 8.64 -7.08 1.98
N ILE A 86 7.94 -5.95 2.10
CA ILE A 86 6.61 -5.94 2.69
C ILE A 86 5.55 -6.19 1.63
N ASP A 87 4.58 -7.04 1.95
CA ASP A 87 3.43 -7.28 1.07
C ASP A 87 2.43 -6.16 1.29
N VAL A 88 2.22 -5.35 0.26
CA VAL A 88 1.32 -4.19 0.33
C VAL A 88 0.30 -4.26 -0.80
N LYS A 89 -0.86 -3.70 -0.53
CA LYS A 89 -1.96 -3.56 -1.47
C LYS A 89 -2.12 -2.08 -1.79
N LEU A 90 -2.12 -1.76 -3.08
CA LEU A 90 -2.49 -0.44 -3.58
C LEU A 90 -4.01 -0.27 -3.45
N ILE A 91 -4.46 0.84 -2.89
CA ILE A 91 -5.86 1.21 -2.70
C ILE A 91 -6.12 2.63 -3.23
N ASP A 92 -7.37 3.07 -3.18
CA ASP A 92 -7.82 4.39 -3.66
C ASP A 92 -7.53 4.67 -5.14
N PHE A 93 -8.24 3.96 -6.01
CA PHE A 93 -8.08 4.07 -7.46
C PHE A 93 -8.84 5.24 -8.09
N ASN A 94 -9.29 6.24 -7.32
CA ASN A 94 -10.20 7.28 -7.82
C ASN A 94 -9.57 8.18 -8.90
N THR A 95 -8.25 8.37 -8.84
CA THR A 95 -7.47 9.13 -9.84
C THR A 95 -6.69 8.22 -10.78
N SER A 96 -6.95 6.91 -10.75
CA SER A 96 -6.29 5.98 -11.65
C SER A 96 -6.88 6.05 -13.05
N HIS A 97 -6.05 5.81 -14.05
CA HIS A 97 -6.47 5.68 -15.44
C HIS A 97 -6.10 4.30 -15.98
N LEU A 98 -6.93 3.76 -16.86
CA LEU A 98 -6.58 2.56 -17.59
C LEU A 98 -5.63 2.93 -18.72
N SER A 99 -4.62 2.09 -18.91
CA SER A 99 -3.75 2.16 -20.07
C SER A 99 -4.54 1.55 -21.23
N ASP A 100 -4.68 2.27 -22.34
CA ASP A 100 -5.16 1.71 -23.60
C ASP A 100 -4.07 0.77 -24.14
N VAL A 101 -3.95 -0.43 -23.57
CA VAL A 101 -3.09 -1.47 -24.13
C VAL A 101 -3.93 -2.22 -25.17
N VAL A 102 -3.72 -1.82 -26.43
CA VAL A 102 -4.08 -2.54 -27.67
C VAL A 102 -3.47 -3.94 -27.68
#